data_AF-A0A317I4Z7-F1
#
_entry.id   AF-A0A317I4Z7-F1
#
_cell.length_a   1.000
_cell.length_b   1.000
_cell.length_c   1.000
_cell.angle_alpha   90.00
_cell.angle_beta   90.00
_cell.angle_gamma   90.00
#
_symmetry.space_group_name_H-M   'P 1'
#
loop_
_entity.id
_entity.type
_entity.pdbx_description
1 polymer ?
#
loop_
_entity_poly.entity_id
_entity_poly.type
_entity_poly.pdbx_seq_one_letter_code
_entity_poly.pdbx_strand_id
1 'polypeptide(L)' 'MAQQDAEDNGLENVEFRCADAATCQDDGGYDLVYARFVLTHLAEPDKCLESMLLACKPNGLIV' A
#
# COMPACT_ATOMS: atom_id res chain seq x y z
N MET A 1 6.63 -1.86 -15.22
CA MET A 1 5.47 -2.07 -16.09
C MET A 1 4.24 -2.13 -15.19
N ALA A 2 3.73 -0.97 -14.83
CA ALA A 2 2.54 -0.82 -13.99
C ALA A 2 1.89 0.52 -14.34
N GLN A 3 2.72 1.56 -14.37
CA GLN A 3 2.38 2.86 -14.94
C GLN A 3 1.98 2.75 -16.42
N GLN A 4 2.81 2.13 -17.26
CA GLN A 4 2.49 1.94 -18.68
C GLN A 4 1.19 1.15 -18.88
N ASP A 5 1.00 0.05 -18.16
CA ASP A 5 -0.21 -0.76 -18.22
C ASP A 5 -1.46 0.06 -17.85
N ALA A 6 -1.37 0.94 -16.86
CA ALA A 6 -2.45 1.85 -16.50
C ALA A 6 -2.74 2.88 -17.61
N GLU A 7 -1.71 3.45 -18.22
CA GLU A 7 -1.83 4.38 -19.35
C GLU A 7 -2.50 3.70 -20.57
N ASP A 8 -2.06 2.49 -20.91
CA ASP A 8 -2.60 1.71 -22.03
C ASP A 8 -4.08 1.35 -21.83
N ASN A 9 -4.53 1.26 -20.58
CA ASN A 9 -5.93 1.00 -20.20
C ASN A 9 -6.73 2.29 -19.89
N GLY A 10 -6.12 3.47 -20.00
CA GLY A 10 -6.77 4.76 -19.73
C GLY A 10 -7.18 4.97 -18.27
N LEU A 11 -6.44 4.41 -17.32
CA LEU A 11 -6.69 4.55 -15.88
C LEU A 11 -6.03 5.82 -15.35
N GLU A 12 -6.85 6.81 -14.95
CA GLU A 12 -6.37 8.10 -14.40
C GLU A 12 -6.43 8.18 -12.86
N ASN A 13 -7.05 7.19 -12.21
CA ASN A 13 -7.33 7.18 -10.77
C ASN A 13 -6.39 6.27 -9.97
N VAL A 14 -5.20 5.97 -10.52
CA VAL A 14 -4.20 5.09 -9.90
C VAL A 14 -2.85 5.81 -9.85
N GLU A 15 -2.12 5.61 -8.76
CA GLU A 15 -0.76 6.10 -8.59
C GLU A 15 0.15 4.93 -8.20
N PHE A 16 1.31 4.83 -8.84
CA PHE A 16 2.33 3.84 -8.52
C PHE A 16 3.57 4.52 -7.97
N ARG A 17 4.00 4.12 -6.77
CA ARG A 17 5.21 4.63 -6.12
C ARG A 17 6.24 3.51 -5.97
N CYS A 18 7.49 3.79 -6.30
CA CYS A 18 8.62 2.92 -5.97
C CYS A 18 9.18 3.37 -4.62
N ALA A 19 8.90 2.61 -3.56
CA ALA A 19 9.31 2.92 -2.20
C ALA A 19 9.44 1.65 -1.35
N ASP A 20 10.06 1.78 -0.18
CA ASP A 20 9.98 0.76 0.86
C ASP A 20 8.63 0.87 1.59
N ALA A 21 7.88 -0.23 1.60
CA ALA A 21 6.57 -0.28 2.26
C ALA A 21 6.67 -0.12 3.78
N ALA A 22 7.79 -0.49 4.40
CA ALA A 22 8.02 -0.35 5.84
C ALA A 22 8.33 1.10 6.27
N THR A 23 8.48 2.02 5.31
CA THR A 23 8.69 3.44 5.57
C THR A 23 7.60 4.31 4.96
N CYS A 24 6.41 3.75 4.69
CA CYS A 24 5.29 4.52 4.17
C CYS A 24 4.87 5.57 5.21
N GLN A 25 4.72 6.83 4.77
CA GLN A 25 4.40 7.97 5.65
C GLN A 25 2.99 8.51 5.42
N ASP A 26 2.11 7.75 4.77
CA ASP A 26 0.72 8.17 4.59
C ASP A 26 -0.04 8.09 5.93
N ASP A 27 -0.85 9.11 6.24
CA ASP A 27 -1.43 9.34 7.57
C ASP A 27 -2.96 9.20 7.59
N GLY A 28 -3.45 7.96 7.54
CA GLY A 28 -4.87 7.66 7.75
C GLY A 28 -5.76 8.09 6.58
N GLY A 29 -5.24 8.08 5.36
CA GLY A 29 -5.95 8.48 4.15
C GLY A 29 -6.85 7.40 3.55
N TYR A 30 -6.67 6.13 3.91
CA TYR A 30 -7.23 5.00 3.17
C TYR A 30 -8.31 4.24 3.93
N ASP A 31 -9.42 3.95 3.25
CA ASP A 31 -10.50 3.11 3.76
C ASP A 31 -10.15 1.61 3.72
N LEU A 32 -9.22 1.23 2.84
CA LEU A 32 -8.69 -0.13 2.68
C LEU A 32 -7.19 -0.08 2.44
N VAL A 33 -6.42 -0.85 3.21
CA VAL A 33 -5.00 -1.12 2.98
C VAL A 33 -4.80 -2.61 2.80
N TYR A 34 -4.06 -3.03 1.76
CA TYR A 34 -4.04 -4.41 1.31
C TYR A 34 -2.63 -4.94 1.09
N ALA A 35 -2.36 -6.15 1.59
CA ALA A 35 -1.11 -6.86 1.41
C ALA A 35 -1.35 -8.33 1.00
N ARG A 36 -1.14 -8.67 -0.28
CA ARG A 36 -1.28 -10.05 -0.75
C ARG A 36 0.01 -10.83 -0.63
N PHE A 37 0.09 -11.76 0.32
CA PHE A 37 1.22 -12.69 0.52
C PHE A 37 2.60 -12.03 0.75
N VAL A 38 2.72 -10.69 0.77
CA VAL A 38 4.01 -10.02 0.87
C VAL A 38 4.60 -10.12 2.28
N LEU A 39 3.76 -10.06 3.33
CA LEU A 39 4.23 -10.05 4.71
C LEU A 39 5.05 -11.29 5.08
N THR A 40 4.75 -12.46 4.51
CA THR A 40 5.51 -13.69 4.78
C THR A 40 6.91 -13.71 4.17
N HIS A 41 7.24 -12.71 3.35
CA HIS A 41 8.52 -12.60 2.64
C HIS A 41 9.37 -11.42 3.11
N LEU A 42 8.84 -10.55 3.98
CA LEU A 42 9.58 -9.41 4.51
C LEU A 42 10.50 -9.85 5.65
N ALA A 43 11.66 -9.21 5.74
CA ALA A 43 12.57 -9.40 6.87
C ALA A 43 11.97 -8.84 8.18
N GLU A 44 11.20 -7.75 8.07
CA GLU A 44 10.57 -7.02 9.19
C GLU A 44 9.08 -6.79 8.88
N PRO A 45 8.24 -7.85 8.91
CA PRO A 45 6.84 -7.77 8.52
C PRO A 45 5.97 -6.92 9.45
N ASP A 46 6.35 -6.84 10.72
CA ASP A 46 5.76 -5.98 11.75
C ASP A 46 5.87 -4.50 11.39
N LYS A 47 7.05 -4.03 10.96
CA LYS A 47 7.23 -2.63 10.52
C LYS A 47 6.35 -2.26 9.32
N CYS A 48 6.20 -3.19 8.38
CA CYS A 48 5.29 -3.00 7.25
C CYS A 48 3.83 -2.95 7.72
N LEU A 49 3.42 -3.82 8.66
CA LEU A 49 2.07 -3.81 9.20
C LEU A 49 1.78 -2.52 10.00
N GLU A 50 2.75 -1.99 10.75
CA GLU A 50 2.63 -0.69 11.41
C GLU A 50 2.42 0.44 10.41
N SER A 51 3.16 0.45 9.30
CA SER A 51 2.97 1.42 8.21
C SER A 51 1.59 1.31 7.58
N MET A 52 1.10 0.08 7.37
CA MET A 52 -0.26 -0.16 6.89
C MET A 52 -1.33 0.35 7.87
N LEU A 53 -1.10 0.19 9.17
CA LEU A 53 -2.00 0.68 10.22
C LEU A 53 -2.05 2.22 10.24
N LEU A 54 -0.91 2.88 10.10
CA LEU A 54 -0.83 4.35 10.05
C LEU A 54 -1.54 4.91 8.82
N ALA A 55 -1.43 4.24 7.67
CA ALA A 55 -2.09 4.64 6.44
C ALA A 55 -3.62 4.43 6.48
N CYS A 56 -4.10 3.49 7.30
CA CYS A 56 -5.52 3.15 7.39
C CYS A 56 -6.30 4.12 8.28
N LYS A 57 -7.50 4.53 7.82
CA LYS A 57 -8.42 5.33 8.63
C LYS A 57 -8.89 4.57 9.88
N PRO A 58 -9.31 5.28 10.94
CA PRO A 58 -10.15 4.68 11.97
C PRO A 58 -11.39 4.01 11.36
N ASN A 59 -11.65 2.75 11.72
CA ASN A 59 -12.69 1.88 11.12
C ASN A 59 -12.45 1.44 9.67
N GLY A 60 -11.28 1.74 9.08
CA GLY A 60 -10.86 1.17 7.81
C GLY A 60 -10.48 -0.31 7.94
N LEU A 61 -10.24 -0.95 6.80
CA LEU A 61 -9.93 -2.37 6.74
C LEU A 61 -8.47 -2.61 6.32
N ILE A 62 -7.83 -3.58 6.97
CA ILE A 62 -6.54 -4.13 6.56
C ILE A 62 -6.75 -5.58 6.15
N VAL A 63 -6.33 -5.96 4.93
CA VAL A 63 -6.51 -7.32 4.37
C VAL A 63 -5.18 -7.90 3.91
#